data_AF-A0A5M8T0T0-F1
#
_entry.id   AF-A0A5M8T0T0-F1
#
_cell.length_a   1.000
_cell.length_b   1.000
_cell.length_c   1.000
_cell.angle_alpha   90.00
_cell.angle_beta   90.00
_cell.angle_gamma   90.00
#
_symmetry.space_group_name_H-M   'P 1'
#
loop_
_entity.id
_entity.type
_entity.pdbx_description
1 polymer ?
#
loop_
_entity_poly.entity_id
_entity_poly.type
_entity_poly.pdbx_seq_one_letter_code
_entity_poly.pdbx_strand_id
1 'polypeptide(L)'
;MPEAFQRIFERSEFRVQSLNVQAAMGPVRAPKRSQLALLTRHFLERFFNHETASPDGDAKSRMVQIAVAAGLPSLMVAVWLWPVYHPMIVNPPHPEGMPSPPPYWSQVNHHFFFVLYSFVAMGIAAVWEWDLFFPDLLDVMVLGTLPAPARRIFLARVAAIGIFLAGFLVDANALPPLVLVTSTDPPDAGRFLLGHVLGVVASAVFAGLLVLAAQGVLVALGGERLFRKISLAAQGLAVAALVMAMLLFPVLSGVAPTLLQSGSVYARWFPPFWFLAIEQRMIDGPGALAIWGELAQRGWLALIVVAAVAITAYPIAYVRRVRQVILGGGARSTRVRVAWPFLKILQATIVRAPVCRAIFHFIGQTMFRVPRYRIYLVLYGGVGLSVVIATILRFSVAKGHVHAEVSPEGIRAALGIVAFWVIAGLRTAFVSSGNQRGSWILRTIHGRPPSFEAALDQLRAAQLWAGLCGFAVTSIAIALLRLISPPELRTVPATLAQLLVAAGICLLLTDASFLNVTSVAFTGEAGSQESNLAFTVLRYFTFFPLVTAASVIAHHTVEQGARAFGFMAVTIVVLHLWLRKRHRDQVRLYCGQQELEEGEEDFPMKLGLRY
;
A
#
# COMPACT_ATOMS: atom_id res chain seq x y z
N MET A 1 23.07 32.77 10.33
CA MET A 1 22.37 31.73 9.55
C MET A 1 21.68 30.59 10.35
N PRO A 2 21.32 30.69 11.66
CA PRO A 2 20.47 29.65 12.29
C PRO A 2 18.95 29.93 12.18
N GLU A 3 18.52 31.19 12.22
CA GLU A 3 17.10 31.55 12.36
C GLU A 3 16.22 31.20 11.16
N ALA A 4 16.79 31.21 9.95
CA ALA A 4 16.04 30.88 8.73
C ALA A 4 15.75 29.37 8.63
N PHE A 5 16.64 28.52 9.14
CA PHE A 5 16.46 27.07 9.16
C PHE A 5 15.50 26.64 10.28
N GLN A 6 15.53 27.31 11.44
CA GLN A 6 14.58 27.05 12.53
C GLN A 6 13.12 27.32 12.10
N ARG A 7 12.87 28.40 11.35
CA ARG A 7 11.52 28.72 10.84
C ARG A 7 10.95 27.71 9.84
N ILE A 8 11.79 26.87 9.22
CA ILE A 8 11.31 25.84 8.27
C ILE A 8 10.76 24.63 9.03
N PHE A 9 11.22 24.37 10.26
CA PHE A 9 10.86 23.20 11.05
C PHE A 9 9.96 23.50 12.25
N GLU A 10 9.86 24.76 12.70
CA GLU A 10 8.80 25.16 13.62
C GLU A 10 7.46 25.01 12.90
N ARG A 11 6.61 24.08 13.37
CA ARG A 11 5.16 24.14 13.13
C ARG A 11 4.80 25.60 13.36
N SER A 12 4.32 26.29 12.32
CA SER A 12 3.66 27.57 12.53
C SER A 12 2.44 27.26 13.38
N GLU A 13 2.59 27.21 14.70
CA GLU A 13 1.51 27.49 15.60
C GLU A 13 0.92 28.77 15.05
N PHE A 14 -0.31 28.66 14.55
CA PHE A 14 -1.05 29.84 14.15
C PHE A 14 -1.13 30.68 15.42
N ARG A 15 -0.19 31.61 15.59
CA ARG A 15 -0.24 32.61 16.65
C ARG A 15 -1.57 33.28 16.40
N VAL A 16 -2.57 32.95 17.22
CA VAL A 16 -3.92 33.46 17.05
C VAL A 16 -3.78 34.96 17.28
N GLN A 17 -3.66 35.70 16.18
CA GLN A 17 -3.47 37.13 16.22
C GLN A 17 -4.72 37.71 16.87
N SER A 18 -4.55 38.70 17.74
CA SER A 18 -5.69 39.34 18.38
C SER A 18 -6.66 39.86 17.32
N LEU A 19 -7.97 39.85 17.63
CA LEU A 19 -9.02 40.29 16.71
C LEU A 19 -8.74 41.69 16.15
N ASN A 20 -8.11 42.57 16.94
CA ASN A 20 -7.70 43.90 16.51
C ASN A 20 -6.62 43.87 15.41
N VAL A 21 -5.66 42.94 15.48
CA VAL A 21 -4.64 42.77 14.44
C VAL A 21 -5.26 42.19 13.18
N GLN A 22 -6.16 41.21 13.30
CA GLN A 22 -6.88 40.64 12.15
C GLN A 22 -7.77 41.69 11.45
N ALA A 23 -8.45 42.54 12.24
CA ALA A 23 -9.25 43.65 11.72
C ALA A 23 -8.37 44.73 11.06
N ALA A 24 -7.18 44.99 11.60
CA ALA A 24 -6.23 45.98 11.05
C ALA A 24 -5.55 45.51 9.75
N MET A 25 -5.40 44.20 9.51
CA MET A 25 -4.85 43.66 8.26
C MET A 25 -5.76 43.87 7.04
N GLY A 26 -6.98 44.37 7.25
CA GLY A 26 -7.96 44.61 6.20
C GLY A 26 -8.51 43.30 5.59
N PRO A 27 -9.51 43.39 4.71
CA PRO A 27 -10.08 42.21 4.08
C PRO A 27 -9.04 41.53 3.21
N VAL A 28 -8.75 40.24 3.47
CA VAL A 28 -7.91 39.41 2.61
C VAL A 28 -8.57 39.30 1.24
N ARG A 29 -8.09 40.10 0.28
CA ARG A 29 -8.56 40.04 -1.11
C ARG A 29 -8.01 38.78 -1.75
N ALA A 30 -8.81 37.73 -1.77
CA ALA A 30 -8.48 36.53 -2.53
C ALA A 30 -8.21 36.93 -4.00
N PRO A 31 -7.13 36.43 -4.62
CA PRO A 31 -6.82 36.76 -6.00
C PRO A 31 -8.02 36.37 -6.90
N LYS A 32 -8.39 37.24 -7.85
CA LYS A 32 -9.42 36.93 -8.84
C LYS A 32 -9.00 35.71 -9.64
N ARG A 33 -9.66 34.57 -9.42
CA ARG A 33 -9.39 33.30 -10.11
C ARG A 33 -10.59 32.90 -10.95
N SER A 34 -10.33 32.25 -12.08
CA SER A 34 -11.39 31.64 -12.86
C SER A 34 -12.05 30.50 -12.08
N GLN A 35 -13.33 30.24 -12.36
CA GLN A 35 -14.08 29.14 -11.73
C GLN A 35 -13.38 27.78 -11.93
N LEU A 36 -12.76 27.56 -13.11
CA LEU A 36 -12.01 26.34 -13.40
C LEU A 36 -10.79 26.19 -12.47
N ALA A 37 -10.02 27.26 -12.26
CA ALA A 37 -8.85 27.23 -11.38
C ALA A 37 -9.24 26.98 -9.92
N LEU A 38 -10.35 27.56 -9.46
CA LEU A 38 -10.87 27.31 -8.11
C LEU A 38 -11.31 25.86 -7.92
N LEU A 39 -12.05 25.29 -8.88
CA LEU A 39 -12.47 23.89 -8.85
C LEU A 39 -11.27 22.93 -8.94
N THR A 40 -10.28 23.25 -9.80
CA THR A 40 -9.07 22.43 -9.95
C THR A 40 -8.28 22.40 -8.64
N ARG A 41 -8.10 23.55 -7.99
CA ARG A 41 -7.48 23.62 -6.67
C ARG A 41 -8.27 22.84 -5.62
N HIS A 42 -9.60 22.92 -5.62
CA HIS A 42 -10.43 22.18 -4.68
C HIS A 42 -10.26 20.66 -4.82
N PHE A 43 -10.27 20.15 -6.06
CA PHE A 43 -10.01 18.72 -6.29
C PHE A 43 -8.57 18.32 -5.98
N LEU A 44 -7.59 19.19 -6.29
CA LEU A 44 -6.19 18.95 -5.96
C LEU A 44 -5.97 18.86 -4.44
N GLU A 45 -6.55 19.80 -3.69
CA GLU A 45 -6.52 19.80 -2.23
C GLU A 45 -7.14 18.53 -1.66
N ARG A 46 -8.20 18.02 -2.29
CA ARG A 46 -8.86 16.79 -1.85
C ARG A 46 -8.02 15.51 -2.01
N PHE A 47 -7.09 15.45 -2.98
CA PHE A 47 -6.14 14.33 -3.09
C PHE A 47 -5.22 14.23 -1.87
N PHE A 48 -4.92 15.35 -1.21
CA PHE A 48 -4.01 15.38 -0.07
C PHE A 48 -4.73 15.53 1.28
N ASN A 49 -5.90 16.18 1.30
CA ASN A 49 -6.70 16.47 2.50
C ASN A 49 -7.90 15.54 2.64
N HIS A 50 -7.79 14.27 2.24
CA HIS A 50 -8.81 13.26 2.52
C HIS A 50 -8.50 12.48 3.81
N GLU A 51 -9.51 11.85 4.39
CA GLU A 51 -9.39 11.15 5.69
C GLU A 51 -8.34 10.02 5.68
N THR A 52 -7.96 9.50 4.51
CA THR A 52 -6.97 8.43 4.32
C THR A 52 -5.51 8.91 4.31
N ALA A 53 -5.23 10.08 3.70
CA ALA A 53 -3.90 10.69 3.68
C ALA A 53 -3.64 11.52 4.95
N SER A 54 -4.67 12.18 5.50
CA SER A 54 -4.54 13.03 6.68
C SER A 54 -5.72 12.90 7.65
N PRO A 55 -5.70 11.91 8.55
CA PRO A 55 -6.74 11.74 9.57
C PRO A 55 -6.80 12.90 10.57
N ASP A 56 -5.64 13.50 10.86
CA ASP A 56 -5.45 14.54 11.89
C ASP A 56 -5.42 15.96 11.30
N GLY A 57 -5.64 16.10 9.98
CA GLY A 57 -5.63 17.39 9.28
C GLY A 57 -4.24 17.93 8.91
N ASP A 58 -3.14 17.28 9.31
CA ASP A 58 -1.77 17.63 8.91
C ASP A 58 -1.38 17.06 7.53
N ALA A 59 -2.10 17.49 6.49
CA ALA A 59 -1.85 17.00 5.14
C ALA A 59 -0.51 17.46 4.56
N LYS A 60 0.01 18.62 5.00
CA LYS A 60 1.30 19.14 4.52
C LYS A 60 2.45 18.23 4.93
N SER A 61 2.50 17.81 6.20
CA SER A 61 3.53 16.88 6.68
C SER A 61 3.46 15.54 5.92
N ARG A 62 2.25 15.02 5.71
CA ARG A 62 2.01 13.78 4.95
C ARG A 62 2.44 13.87 3.50
N MET A 63 2.15 14.99 2.83
CA MET A 63 2.63 15.26 1.47
C MET A 63 4.15 15.20 1.39
N VAL A 64 4.85 15.86 2.31
CA VAL A 64 6.32 15.85 2.35
C VAL A 64 6.85 14.44 2.61
N GLN A 65 6.25 13.69 3.53
CA GLN A 65 6.64 12.29 3.80
C GLN A 65 6.47 11.40 2.57
N ILE A 66 5.36 11.52 1.84
CA ILE A 66 5.11 10.76 0.61
C ILE A 66 6.12 11.15 -0.47
N ALA A 67 6.36 12.46 -0.65
CA ALA A 67 7.31 12.97 -1.63
C ALA A 67 8.73 12.44 -1.36
N VAL A 68 9.20 12.55 -0.12
CA VAL A 68 10.51 12.00 0.27
C VAL A 68 10.56 10.48 0.08
N ALA A 69 9.50 9.75 0.44
CA ALA A 69 9.46 8.30 0.30
C ALA A 69 9.49 7.84 -1.17
N ALA A 70 8.94 8.62 -2.10
CA ALA A 70 8.91 8.29 -3.53
C ALA A 70 10.11 8.85 -4.32
N GLY A 71 10.64 10.02 -3.98
CA GLY A 71 11.80 10.61 -4.68
C GLY A 71 13.16 10.11 -4.19
N LEU A 72 13.32 9.83 -2.90
CA LEU A 72 14.63 9.52 -2.32
C LEU A 72 15.24 8.18 -2.81
N PRO A 73 14.49 7.08 -2.98
CA PRO A 73 15.08 5.79 -3.38
C PRO A 73 15.80 5.85 -4.74
N SER A 74 15.25 6.56 -5.72
CA SER A 74 15.87 6.69 -7.05
C SER A 74 17.16 7.53 -6.97
N LEU A 75 17.17 8.61 -6.18
CA LEU A 75 18.38 9.38 -5.90
C LEU A 75 19.47 8.52 -5.23
N MET A 76 19.08 7.72 -4.22
CA MET A 76 20.03 6.84 -3.51
C MET A 76 20.69 5.84 -4.46
N VAL A 77 19.92 5.24 -5.38
CA VAL A 77 20.51 4.34 -6.38
C VAL A 77 21.41 5.09 -7.36
N ALA A 78 21.03 6.28 -7.82
CA ALA A 78 21.89 7.09 -8.69
C ALA A 78 23.25 7.40 -8.03
N VAL A 79 23.25 7.80 -6.75
CA VAL A 79 24.47 8.04 -5.97
C VAL A 79 25.27 6.75 -5.77
N TRP A 80 24.59 5.63 -5.52
CA TRP A 80 25.23 4.32 -5.32
C TRP A 80 25.91 3.78 -6.58
N LEU A 81 25.53 4.25 -7.78
CA LEU A 81 26.23 3.88 -9.01
C LEU A 81 27.62 4.49 -9.12
N TRP A 82 27.91 5.63 -8.47
CA TRP A 82 29.24 6.26 -8.56
C TRP A 82 30.40 5.30 -8.27
N PRO A 83 30.46 4.58 -7.12
CA PRO A 83 31.53 3.62 -6.86
C PRO A 83 31.54 2.40 -7.80
N VAL A 84 30.42 2.08 -8.46
CA VAL A 84 30.33 0.97 -9.42
C VAL A 84 31.00 1.33 -10.75
N TYR A 85 30.93 2.59 -11.16
CA TYR A 85 31.58 3.09 -12.39
C TYR A 85 32.98 3.68 -12.13
N HIS A 86 33.26 4.11 -10.89
CA HIS A 86 34.53 4.69 -10.46
C HIS A 86 35.16 3.88 -9.32
N PRO A 87 35.76 2.71 -9.62
CA PRO A 87 36.35 1.85 -8.61
C PRO A 87 37.70 2.39 -8.11
N MET A 88 37.70 3.57 -7.49
CA MET A 88 38.89 4.17 -6.86
C MET A 88 38.97 3.87 -5.35
N ILE A 89 37.90 3.37 -4.73
CA ILE A 89 37.76 3.25 -3.26
C ILE A 89 37.62 1.78 -2.78
N VAL A 90 37.50 0.81 -3.69
CA VAL A 90 37.34 -0.61 -3.30
C VAL A 90 38.71 -1.21 -2.94
N ASN A 91 38.85 -1.73 -1.72
CA ASN A 91 40.05 -2.42 -1.24
C ASN A 91 39.68 -3.88 -0.91
N PRO A 92 40.29 -4.90 -1.56
CA PRO A 92 41.37 -4.80 -2.55
C PRO A 92 40.92 -4.09 -3.83
N PRO A 93 41.83 -3.38 -4.54
CA PRO A 93 41.56 -2.93 -5.90
C PRO A 93 41.02 -4.12 -6.69
N HIS A 94 40.02 -3.89 -7.56
CA HIS A 94 39.49 -4.96 -8.39
C HIS A 94 40.64 -5.75 -9.01
N PRO A 95 40.59 -7.09 -9.01
CA PRO A 95 41.64 -7.90 -9.60
C PRO A 95 41.96 -7.34 -10.99
N GLU A 96 43.25 -7.05 -11.22
CA GLU A 96 43.74 -6.40 -12.43
C GLU A 96 43.07 -7.04 -13.67
N GLY A 97 42.28 -6.25 -14.40
CA GLY A 97 41.61 -6.70 -15.63
C GLY A 97 40.08 -6.64 -15.69
N MET A 98 39.35 -6.18 -14.67
CA MET A 98 37.93 -5.82 -14.89
C MET A 98 37.82 -4.52 -15.69
N PRO A 99 37.12 -4.52 -16.84
CA PRO A 99 36.97 -3.31 -17.65
C PRO A 99 36.12 -2.28 -16.90
N SER A 100 36.64 -1.05 -16.80
CA SER A 100 35.85 0.16 -16.55
C SER A 100 35.56 0.81 -17.90
N PRO A 101 34.29 1.08 -18.26
CA PRO A 101 33.06 0.96 -17.47
C PRO A 101 32.52 -0.49 -17.35
N PRO A 102 31.54 -0.74 -16.45
CA PRO A 102 30.91 -2.05 -16.28
C PRO A 102 30.43 -2.66 -17.61
N PRO A 103 30.32 -4.00 -17.72
CA PRO A 103 29.83 -4.66 -18.93
C PRO A 103 28.47 -4.11 -19.38
N TYR A 104 28.23 -4.07 -20.70
CA TYR A 104 27.02 -3.50 -21.32
C TYR A 104 25.72 -3.89 -20.61
N TRP A 105 25.50 -5.18 -20.35
CA TRP A 105 24.27 -5.67 -19.71
C TRP A 105 24.11 -5.23 -18.24
N SER A 106 25.21 -4.95 -17.54
CA SER A 106 25.15 -4.35 -16.20
C SER A 106 24.65 -2.91 -16.30
N GLN A 107 25.14 -2.14 -17.27
CA GLN A 107 24.67 -0.76 -17.51
C GLN A 107 23.19 -0.75 -17.90
N VAL A 108 22.77 -1.65 -18.79
CA VAL A 108 21.35 -1.83 -19.15
C VAL A 108 20.49 -2.13 -17.92
N ASN A 109 20.98 -2.96 -17.00
CA ASN A 109 20.28 -3.27 -15.75
C ASN A 109 20.18 -2.06 -14.80
N HIS A 110 21.19 -1.20 -14.77
CA HIS A 110 21.13 0.06 -14.01
C HIS A 110 20.04 0.98 -14.58
N HIS A 111 19.93 1.12 -15.90
CA HIS A 111 18.87 1.91 -16.55
C HIS A 111 17.48 1.28 -16.32
N PHE A 112 17.40 -0.04 -16.42
CA PHE A 112 16.18 -0.82 -16.16
C PHE A 112 15.59 -0.57 -14.77
N PHE A 113 16.44 -0.40 -13.75
CA PHE A 113 15.99 -0.03 -12.40
C PHE A 113 15.15 1.25 -12.40
N PHE A 114 15.63 2.33 -13.02
CA PHE A 114 14.92 3.60 -13.02
C PHE A 114 13.60 3.54 -13.80
N VAL A 115 13.61 2.87 -14.94
CA VAL A 115 12.39 2.66 -15.75
C VAL A 115 11.34 1.85 -14.97
N LEU A 116 11.76 0.77 -14.32
CA LEU A 116 10.88 -0.07 -13.50
C LEU A 116 10.39 0.68 -12.26
N TYR A 117 11.27 1.42 -11.59
CA TYR A 117 10.92 2.22 -10.43
C TYR A 117 9.86 3.28 -10.78
N SER A 118 10.07 4.03 -11.86
CA SER A 118 9.12 5.03 -12.35
C SER A 118 7.76 4.42 -12.68
N PHE A 119 7.75 3.24 -13.33
CA PHE A 119 6.53 2.47 -13.62
C PHE A 119 5.78 2.11 -12.33
N VAL A 120 6.50 1.54 -11.35
CA VAL A 120 5.92 1.06 -10.09
C VAL A 120 5.45 2.21 -9.21
N ALA A 121 6.26 3.26 -9.03
CA ALA A 121 5.93 4.42 -8.23
C ALA A 121 4.66 5.12 -8.75
N MET A 122 4.60 5.37 -10.06
CA MET A 122 3.41 5.99 -10.68
C MET A 122 2.19 5.07 -10.64
N GLY A 123 2.37 3.78 -10.90
CA GLY A 123 1.29 2.79 -10.81
C GLY A 123 0.69 2.71 -9.41
N ILE A 124 1.53 2.69 -8.36
CA ILE A 124 1.08 2.68 -6.97
C ILE A 124 0.36 3.98 -6.64
N ALA A 125 0.90 5.14 -7.01
CA ALA A 125 0.24 6.44 -6.78
C ALA A 125 -1.15 6.49 -7.44
N ALA A 126 -1.27 6.00 -8.67
CA ALA A 126 -2.54 5.96 -9.38
C ALA A 126 -3.54 4.96 -8.77
N VAL A 127 -3.09 3.80 -8.29
CA VAL A 127 -3.96 2.82 -7.61
C VAL A 127 -4.36 3.27 -6.21
N TRP A 128 -3.47 4.01 -5.53
CA TRP A 128 -3.77 4.59 -4.21
C TRP A 128 -4.92 5.59 -4.29
N GLU A 129 -4.91 6.45 -5.31
CA GLU A 129 -5.97 7.45 -5.56
C GLU A 129 -7.13 6.94 -6.42
N TRP A 130 -7.23 5.63 -6.61
CA TRP A 130 -8.20 5.00 -7.50
C TRP A 130 -9.63 5.48 -7.28
N ASP A 131 -10.09 5.58 -6.02
CA ASP A 131 -11.47 5.99 -5.74
C ASP A 131 -11.70 7.51 -5.95
N LEU A 132 -10.66 8.36 -5.80
CA LEU A 132 -10.77 9.82 -5.93
C LEU A 132 -10.79 10.32 -7.38
N PHE A 133 -10.34 9.51 -8.35
CA PHE A 133 -10.46 9.84 -9.76
C PHE A 133 -11.91 10.02 -10.21
N PHE A 134 -12.87 9.47 -9.46
CA PHE A 134 -14.30 9.56 -9.75
C PHE A 134 -15.07 10.36 -8.70
N PRO A 135 -16.19 11.00 -9.07
CA PRO A 135 -16.98 11.79 -8.13
C PRO A 135 -17.66 10.90 -7.09
N ASP A 136 -17.66 11.39 -5.85
CA ASP A 136 -18.36 10.78 -4.72
C ASP A 136 -19.73 11.42 -4.49
N LEU A 137 -20.53 10.82 -3.60
CA LEU A 137 -21.86 11.33 -3.24
C LEU A 137 -21.81 12.78 -2.76
N LEU A 138 -20.82 13.11 -1.93
CA LEU A 138 -20.66 14.47 -1.43
C LEU A 138 -20.35 15.45 -2.56
N ASP A 139 -19.48 15.08 -3.51
CA ASP A 139 -19.18 15.94 -4.67
C ASP A 139 -20.43 16.24 -5.48
N VAL A 140 -21.24 15.21 -5.74
CA VAL A 140 -22.44 15.37 -6.56
C VAL A 140 -23.48 16.21 -5.84
N MET A 141 -23.70 15.98 -4.54
CA MET A 141 -24.68 16.73 -3.75
C MET A 141 -24.28 18.19 -3.53
N VAL A 142 -22.99 18.47 -3.32
CA VAL A 142 -22.51 19.84 -3.05
C VAL A 142 -22.25 20.61 -4.34
N LEU A 143 -21.52 20.03 -5.30
CA LEU A 143 -21.20 20.72 -6.55
C LEU A 143 -22.39 20.78 -7.50
N GLY A 144 -23.33 19.83 -7.38
CA GLY A 144 -24.57 19.82 -8.17
C GLY A 144 -25.52 20.98 -7.84
N THR A 145 -25.45 21.55 -6.64
CA THR A 145 -26.26 22.73 -6.26
C THR A 145 -25.63 24.06 -6.68
N LEU A 146 -24.36 24.05 -7.07
CA LEU A 146 -23.67 25.27 -7.50
C LEU A 146 -24.04 25.60 -8.96
N PRO A 147 -24.11 26.89 -9.33
CA PRO A 147 -24.30 27.33 -10.72
C PRO A 147 -23.00 27.16 -11.53
N ALA A 148 -22.46 25.94 -11.55
CA ALA A 148 -21.24 25.57 -12.25
C ALA A 148 -21.58 24.58 -13.37
N PRO A 149 -21.22 24.86 -14.63
CA PRO A 149 -21.53 23.95 -15.73
C PRO A 149 -20.77 22.63 -15.56
N ALA A 150 -21.46 21.50 -15.76
CA ALA A 150 -20.90 20.15 -15.57
C ALA A 150 -19.59 19.93 -16.33
N ARG A 151 -19.44 20.50 -17.53
CA ARG A 151 -18.20 20.47 -18.32
C ARG A 151 -17.01 21.10 -17.57
N ARG A 152 -17.20 22.21 -16.86
CA ARG A 152 -16.12 22.85 -16.08
C ARG A 152 -15.73 22.01 -14.86
N ILE A 153 -16.70 21.38 -14.20
CA ILE A 153 -16.43 20.46 -13.08
C ILE A 153 -15.62 19.26 -13.57
N PHE A 154 -16.02 18.67 -14.70
CA PHE A 154 -15.30 17.58 -15.34
C PHE A 154 -13.86 17.98 -15.73
N LEU A 155 -13.69 19.09 -16.46
CA LEU A 155 -12.37 19.57 -16.88
C LEU A 155 -11.47 19.93 -15.69
N ALA A 156 -12.04 20.54 -14.64
CA ALA A 156 -11.30 20.83 -13.42
C ALA A 156 -10.78 19.55 -12.75
N ARG A 157 -11.58 18.48 -12.75
CA ARG A 157 -11.14 17.18 -12.22
C ARG A 157 -10.06 16.55 -13.09
N VAL A 158 -10.23 16.55 -14.41
CA VAL A 158 -9.19 16.05 -15.34
C VAL A 158 -7.88 16.83 -15.15
N ALA A 159 -7.96 18.16 -15.01
CA ALA A 159 -6.80 18.99 -14.73
C ALA A 159 -6.16 18.65 -13.37
N ALA A 160 -6.96 18.43 -12.33
CA ALA A 160 -6.45 18.03 -11.02
C ALA A 160 -5.74 16.67 -11.05
N ILE A 161 -6.31 15.68 -11.75
CA ILE A 161 -5.67 14.37 -11.96
C ILE A 161 -4.36 14.53 -12.74
N GLY A 162 -4.36 15.32 -13.81
CA GLY A 162 -3.15 15.60 -14.59
C GLY A 162 -2.04 16.24 -13.76
N ILE A 163 -2.37 17.25 -12.95
CA ILE A 163 -1.43 17.91 -12.03
C ILE A 163 -0.92 16.93 -10.97
N PHE A 164 -1.80 16.10 -10.41
CA PHE A 164 -1.43 15.09 -9.42
C PHE A 164 -0.42 14.08 -10.01
N LEU A 165 -0.71 13.50 -11.17
CA LEU A 165 0.19 12.56 -11.85
C LEU A 165 1.49 13.24 -12.28
N ALA A 166 1.45 14.49 -12.77
CA ALA A 166 2.65 15.24 -13.10
C ALA A 166 3.52 15.52 -11.86
N GLY A 167 2.90 15.83 -10.71
CA GLY A 167 3.60 16.02 -9.45
C GLY A 167 4.36 14.76 -9.02
N PHE A 168 3.71 13.59 -9.04
CA PHE A 168 4.36 12.31 -8.73
C PHE A 168 5.43 11.92 -9.75
N LEU A 169 5.23 12.24 -11.03
CA LEU A 169 6.23 11.99 -12.07
C LEU A 169 7.51 12.76 -11.79
N VAL A 170 7.39 14.06 -11.47
CA VAL A 170 8.51 14.93 -11.12
C VAL A 170 9.17 14.44 -9.83
N ASP A 171 8.37 14.17 -8.80
CA ASP A 171 8.86 13.73 -7.49
C ASP A 171 9.72 12.45 -7.58
N ALA A 172 9.24 11.41 -8.28
CA ALA A 172 9.95 10.15 -8.40
C ALA A 172 11.21 10.19 -9.29
N ASN A 173 11.30 11.15 -10.22
CA ASN A 173 12.28 11.11 -11.33
C ASN A 173 13.14 12.37 -11.52
N ALA A 174 12.88 13.47 -10.81
CA ALA A 174 13.64 14.72 -11.02
C ALA A 174 15.05 14.69 -10.42
N LEU A 175 15.26 13.88 -9.37
CA LEU A 175 16.52 13.84 -8.63
C LEU A 175 17.64 13.05 -9.34
N PRO A 176 17.41 11.84 -9.92
CA PRO A 176 18.47 11.06 -10.56
C PRO A 176 19.25 11.79 -11.67
N PRO A 177 18.62 12.52 -12.62
CA PRO A 177 19.34 13.24 -13.68
C PRO A 177 20.41 14.21 -13.19
N LEU A 178 20.28 14.75 -11.97
CA LEU A 178 21.23 15.70 -11.38
C LEU A 178 22.58 15.07 -11.05
N VAL A 179 22.62 13.75 -10.85
CA VAL A 179 23.79 13.02 -10.35
C VAL A 179 24.19 11.88 -11.28
N LEU A 180 23.29 11.41 -12.16
CA LEU A 180 23.58 10.27 -13.04
C LEU A 180 24.75 10.51 -13.99
N VAL A 181 24.86 11.70 -14.60
CA VAL A 181 25.96 11.99 -15.54
C VAL A 181 27.32 11.86 -14.85
N THR A 182 27.45 12.42 -13.64
CA THR A 182 28.70 12.34 -12.85
C THR A 182 28.89 10.97 -12.20
N SER A 183 27.84 10.16 -12.11
CA SER A 183 27.92 8.81 -11.52
C SER A 183 28.30 7.75 -12.53
N THR A 184 27.95 7.93 -13.82
CA THR A 184 28.17 6.92 -14.86
C THR A 184 29.16 7.34 -15.94
N ASP A 185 29.56 8.62 -15.99
CA ASP A 185 30.47 9.20 -16.98
C ASP A 185 30.18 8.72 -18.42
N PRO A 186 28.95 8.94 -18.93
CA PRO A 186 28.56 8.47 -20.24
C PRO A 186 29.32 9.21 -21.35
N PRO A 187 29.59 8.56 -22.50
CA PRO A 187 30.35 9.17 -23.60
C PRO A 187 29.65 10.39 -24.21
N ASP A 188 28.31 10.42 -24.20
CA ASP A 188 27.50 11.58 -24.60
C ASP A 188 26.45 11.85 -23.50
N ALA A 189 26.74 12.82 -22.63
CA ALA A 189 25.87 13.20 -21.53
C ALA A 189 24.49 13.70 -22.00
N GLY A 190 24.42 14.38 -23.14
CA GLY A 190 23.17 14.94 -23.67
C GLY A 190 22.24 13.84 -24.15
N ARG A 191 22.74 12.91 -24.97
CA ARG A 191 21.97 11.74 -25.42
C ARG A 191 21.58 10.84 -24.28
N PHE A 192 22.48 10.63 -23.32
CA PHE A 192 22.20 9.84 -22.12
C PHE A 192 21.05 10.43 -21.30
N LEU A 193 21.11 11.71 -20.96
CA LEU A 193 20.05 12.38 -20.20
C LEU A 193 18.72 12.40 -20.94
N LEU A 194 18.73 12.69 -22.24
CA LEU A 194 17.51 12.67 -23.05
C LEU A 194 16.90 11.27 -23.11
N GLY A 195 17.72 10.23 -23.33
CA GLY A 195 17.28 8.84 -23.32
C GLY A 195 16.66 8.45 -21.98
N HIS A 196 17.35 8.77 -20.89
CA HIS A 196 16.91 8.50 -19.53
C HIS A 196 15.57 9.17 -19.22
N VAL A 197 15.48 10.49 -19.39
CA VAL A 197 14.26 11.26 -19.12
C VAL A 197 13.10 10.76 -19.98
N LEU A 198 13.30 10.51 -21.27
CA LEU A 198 12.24 9.99 -22.15
C LEU A 198 11.77 8.60 -21.70
N GLY A 199 12.69 7.70 -21.34
CA GLY A 199 12.38 6.36 -20.87
C GLY A 199 11.55 6.37 -19.58
N VAL A 200 12.02 7.07 -18.54
CA VAL A 200 11.34 7.11 -17.24
C VAL A 200 10.01 7.86 -17.31
N VAL A 201 9.91 8.93 -18.11
CA VAL A 201 8.67 9.69 -18.30
C VAL A 201 7.65 8.84 -19.05
N ALA A 202 8.02 8.23 -20.17
CA ALA A 202 7.10 7.37 -20.94
C ALA A 202 6.60 6.19 -20.10
N SER A 203 7.49 5.59 -19.28
CA SER A 203 7.17 4.50 -18.37
C SER A 203 6.12 4.90 -17.31
N ALA A 204 6.35 6.03 -16.62
CA ALA A 204 5.39 6.52 -15.63
C ALA A 204 4.07 6.95 -16.26
N VAL A 205 4.09 7.74 -17.34
CA VAL A 205 2.86 8.18 -18.01
C VAL A 205 2.03 6.97 -18.47
N PHE A 206 2.68 5.94 -19.02
CA PHE A 206 1.99 4.70 -19.37
C PHE A 206 1.35 4.04 -18.15
N ALA A 207 2.07 3.87 -17.03
CA ALA A 207 1.54 3.22 -15.83
C ALA A 207 0.31 3.96 -15.27
N GLY A 208 0.38 5.30 -15.16
CA GLY A 208 -0.73 6.12 -14.68
C GLY A 208 -1.95 6.07 -15.61
N LEU A 209 -1.73 6.18 -16.93
CA LEU A 209 -2.80 6.07 -17.92
C LEU A 209 -3.39 4.66 -18.00
N LEU A 210 -2.59 3.61 -17.79
CA LEU A 210 -3.06 2.23 -17.79
C LEU A 210 -4.05 1.98 -16.65
N VAL A 211 -3.74 2.49 -15.45
CA VAL A 211 -4.64 2.44 -14.29
C VAL A 211 -5.94 3.20 -14.57
N LEU A 212 -5.83 4.43 -15.10
CA LEU A 212 -7.00 5.25 -15.42
C LEU A 212 -7.86 4.62 -16.54
N ALA A 213 -7.22 4.06 -17.57
CA ALA A 213 -7.88 3.36 -18.67
C ALA A 213 -8.59 2.09 -18.18
N ALA A 214 -7.90 1.25 -17.38
CA ALA A 214 -8.48 0.05 -16.82
C ALA A 214 -9.71 0.37 -15.96
N GLN A 215 -9.61 1.39 -15.11
CA GLN A 215 -10.72 1.85 -14.29
C GLN A 215 -11.87 2.41 -15.15
N GLY A 216 -11.56 3.26 -16.13
CA GLY A 216 -12.54 3.83 -17.05
C GLY A 216 -13.29 2.74 -17.81
N VAL A 217 -12.59 1.74 -18.33
CA VAL A 217 -13.18 0.59 -19.04
C VAL A 217 -14.05 -0.25 -18.11
N LEU A 218 -13.59 -0.54 -16.89
CA LEU A 218 -14.37 -1.32 -15.91
C LEU A 218 -15.71 -0.64 -15.58
N VAL A 219 -15.73 0.68 -15.42
CA VAL A 219 -16.97 1.44 -15.16
C VAL A 219 -17.81 1.58 -16.44
N ALA A 220 -17.17 1.83 -17.58
CA ALA A 220 -17.84 2.02 -18.87
C ALA A 220 -18.48 0.72 -19.41
N LEU A 221 -17.91 -0.46 -19.13
CA LEU A 221 -18.46 -1.75 -19.59
C LEU A 221 -19.22 -2.49 -18.48
N GLY A 222 -18.63 -2.61 -17.28
CA GLY A 222 -19.14 -3.46 -16.21
C GLY A 222 -20.29 -2.86 -15.38
N GLY A 223 -20.51 -1.55 -15.49
CA GLY A 223 -21.45 -0.83 -14.64
C GLY A 223 -21.11 -0.93 -13.15
N GLU A 224 -22.01 -0.43 -12.30
CA GLU A 224 -21.77 -0.29 -10.87
C GLU A 224 -21.57 -1.63 -10.14
N ARG A 225 -22.35 -2.64 -10.52
CA ARG A 225 -22.37 -3.94 -9.82
C ARG A 225 -21.08 -4.70 -10.01
N LEU A 226 -20.51 -4.65 -11.22
CA LEU A 226 -19.25 -5.30 -11.50
C LEU A 226 -18.09 -4.48 -10.94
N PHE A 227 -18.13 -3.15 -11.10
CA PHE A 227 -17.11 -2.26 -10.55
C PHE A 227 -16.98 -2.43 -9.03
N ARG A 228 -18.07 -2.37 -8.26
CA ARG A 228 -18.01 -2.55 -6.80
C ARG A 228 -17.51 -3.93 -6.36
N LYS A 229 -17.72 -4.98 -7.17
CA LYS A 229 -17.25 -6.34 -6.89
C LYS A 229 -15.77 -6.52 -7.22
N ILE A 230 -15.35 -6.00 -8.37
CA ILE A 230 -14.01 -6.23 -8.92
C ILE A 230 -13.01 -5.19 -8.42
N SER A 231 -13.42 -3.95 -8.14
CA SER A 231 -12.50 -2.85 -7.83
C SER A 231 -11.53 -3.19 -6.70
N LEU A 232 -12.01 -3.82 -5.62
CA LEU A 232 -11.13 -4.24 -4.51
C LEU A 232 -10.09 -5.27 -4.97
N ALA A 233 -10.53 -6.29 -5.72
CA ALA A 233 -9.65 -7.33 -6.22
C ALA A 233 -8.68 -6.80 -7.28
N ALA A 234 -9.14 -5.90 -8.16
CA ALA A 234 -8.33 -5.27 -9.20
C ALA A 234 -7.25 -4.35 -8.61
N GLN A 235 -7.61 -3.51 -7.62
CA GLN A 235 -6.63 -2.71 -6.89
C GLN A 235 -5.62 -3.59 -6.15
N GLY A 236 -6.09 -4.62 -5.44
CA GLY A 236 -5.23 -5.58 -4.74
C GLY A 236 -4.25 -6.28 -5.68
N LEU A 237 -4.74 -6.75 -6.84
CA LEU A 237 -3.93 -7.40 -7.86
C LEU A 237 -2.94 -6.42 -8.53
N ALA A 238 -3.36 -5.18 -8.78
CA ALA A 238 -2.49 -4.16 -9.34
C ALA A 238 -1.35 -3.81 -8.36
N VAL A 239 -1.65 -3.55 -7.09
CA VAL A 239 -0.63 -3.34 -6.05
C VAL A 239 0.27 -4.57 -5.93
N ALA A 240 -0.28 -5.78 -5.89
CA ALA A 240 0.51 -7.01 -5.84
C ALA A 240 1.46 -7.12 -7.03
N ALA A 241 0.98 -6.90 -8.26
CA ALA A 241 1.78 -7.00 -9.46
C ALA A 241 2.90 -5.95 -9.51
N LEU A 242 2.61 -4.70 -9.13
CA LEU A 242 3.57 -3.60 -9.12
C LEU A 242 4.66 -3.82 -8.05
N VAL A 243 4.27 -4.15 -6.82
CA VAL A 243 5.23 -4.45 -5.74
C VAL A 243 6.03 -5.70 -6.07
N MET A 244 5.39 -6.73 -6.64
CA MET A 244 6.08 -7.96 -7.06
C MET A 244 7.14 -7.67 -8.12
N ALA A 245 6.83 -6.83 -9.12
CA ALA A 245 7.79 -6.45 -10.14
C ALA A 245 9.03 -5.78 -9.52
N MET A 246 8.83 -4.92 -8.51
CA MET A 246 9.92 -4.27 -7.78
C MET A 246 10.73 -5.25 -6.91
N LEU A 247 10.07 -6.14 -6.17
CA LEU A 247 10.73 -7.15 -5.33
C LEU A 247 11.53 -8.16 -6.15
N LEU A 248 11.04 -8.49 -7.36
CA LEU A 248 11.71 -9.39 -8.29
C LEU A 248 12.81 -8.70 -9.11
N PHE A 249 13.06 -7.40 -8.93
CA PHE A 249 14.09 -6.67 -9.69
C PHE A 249 15.47 -7.38 -9.69
N PRO A 250 16.02 -7.86 -8.55
CA PRO A 250 17.32 -8.54 -8.56
C PRO A 250 17.33 -9.83 -9.39
N VAL A 251 16.18 -10.51 -9.46
CA VAL A 251 16.05 -11.74 -10.25
C VAL A 251 15.86 -11.40 -11.72
N LEU A 252 15.01 -10.42 -12.00
CA LEU A 252 14.76 -9.89 -13.34
C LEU A 252 16.05 -9.35 -13.98
N SER A 253 16.90 -8.65 -13.23
CA SER A 253 18.17 -8.13 -13.74
C SER A 253 19.15 -9.26 -14.11
N GLY A 254 19.15 -10.37 -13.38
CA GLY A 254 19.95 -11.55 -13.71
C GLY A 254 19.50 -12.26 -14.99
N VAL A 255 18.18 -12.35 -15.23
CA VAL A 255 17.62 -13.05 -16.40
C VAL A 255 17.37 -12.14 -17.61
N ALA A 256 17.28 -10.82 -17.44
CA ALA A 256 16.98 -9.87 -18.50
C ALA A 256 17.89 -10.02 -19.74
N PRO A 257 19.23 -10.16 -19.60
CA PRO A 257 20.11 -10.36 -20.75
C PRO A 257 19.72 -11.57 -21.58
N THR A 258 19.45 -12.70 -20.92
CA THR A 258 19.06 -13.95 -21.59
C THR A 258 17.71 -13.83 -22.28
N LEU A 259 16.71 -13.21 -21.63
CA LEU A 259 15.37 -13.03 -22.18
C LEU A 259 15.36 -12.12 -23.40
N LEU A 260 16.17 -11.06 -23.38
CA LEU A 260 16.27 -10.09 -24.46
C LEU A 260 17.10 -10.63 -25.62
N GLN A 261 18.23 -11.29 -25.36
CA GLN A 261 19.03 -11.91 -26.42
C GLN A 261 18.29 -13.07 -27.11
N SER A 262 17.52 -13.87 -26.36
CA SER A 262 16.77 -15.00 -26.91
C SER A 262 15.48 -14.58 -27.64
N GLY A 263 15.12 -13.29 -27.66
CA GLY A 263 13.87 -12.80 -28.25
C GLY A 263 12.61 -13.38 -27.61
N SER A 264 12.68 -13.71 -26.31
CA SER A 264 11.61 -14.42 -25.59
C SER A 264 10.26 -13.69 -25.66
N VAL A 265 9.17 -14.46 -25.77
CA VAL A 265 7.81 -13.91 -25.73
C VAL A 265 7.57 -13.17 -24.41
N TYR A 266 8.12 -13.64 -23.29
CA TYR A 266 7.95 -13.00 -21.99
C TYR A 266 8.54 -11.58 -21.96
N ALA A 267 9.70 -11.36 -22.58
CA ALA A 267 10.31 -10.02 -22.69
C ALA A 267 9.41 -9.06 -23.48
N ARG A 268 8.67 -9.57 -24.46
CA ARG A 268 7.79 -8.76 -25.31
C ARG A 268 6.49 -8.32 -24.63
N TRP A 269 6.05 -9.00 -23.58
CA TRP A 269 4.80 -8.69 -22.85
C TRP A 269 5.03 -7.94 -21.54
N PHE A 270 6.27 -7.64 -21.17
CA PHE A 270 6.61 -6.92 -19.95
C PHE A 270 6.84 -5.43 -20.24
N PRO A 271 5.89 -4.53 -19.90
CA PRO A 271 5.94 -3.14 -20.33
C PRO A 271 7.20 -2.36 -19.97
N PRO A 272 7.83 -2.55 -18.79
CA PRO A 272 9.09 -1.87 -18.47
C PRO A 272 10.20 -2.09 -19.50
N PHE A 273 10.25 -3.24 -20.19
CA PHE A 273 11.23 -3.45 -21.27
C PHE A 273 10.96 -2.62 -22.52
N TRP A 274 9.71 -2.24 -22.79
CA TRP A 274 9.37 -1.36 -23.91
C TRP A 274 9.94 0.04 -23.71
N PHE A 275 9.86 0.56 -22.48
CA PHE A 275 10.36 1.89 -22.14
C PHE A 275 11.88 1.91 -21.93
N LEU A 276 12.45 0.82 -21.40
CA LEU A 276 13.90 0.60 -21.40
C LEU A 276 14.47 0.66 -22.81
N ALA A 277 13.77 0.05 -23.79
CA ALA A 277 14.20 0.09 -25.17
C ALA A 277 14.23 1.50 -25.78
N ILE A 278 13.36 2.42 -25.32
CA ILE A 278 13.39 3.83 -25.74
C ILE A 278 14.67 4.50 -25.22
N GLU A 279 15.01 4.27 -23.95
CA GLU A 279 16.24 4.79 -23.33
C GLU A 279 17.49 4.23 -24.03
N GLN A 280 17.60 2.90 -24.19
CA GLN A 280 18.77 2.27 -24.82
C GLN A 280 18.94 2.66 -26.29
N ARG A 281 17.84 2.78 -27.05
CA ARG A 281 17.91 3.21 -28.45
C ARG A 281 18.48 4.61 -28.60
N MET A 282 18.19 5.51 -27.65
CA MET A 282 18.74 6.86 -27.65
C MET A 282 20.21 6.90 -27.22
N ILE A 283 20.59 6.07 -26.25
CA ILE A 283 21.97 5.97 -25.73
C ILE A 283 22.89 5.33 -26.77
N ASP A 284 22.54 4.14 -27.27
CA ASP A 284 23.37 3.35 -28.18
C ASP A 284 23.36 3.89 -29.63
N GLY A 285 22.34 4.67 -30.00
CA GLY A 285 22.22 5.31 -31.31
C GLY A 285 22.30 4.29 -32.47
N PRO A 286 23.15 4.51 -33.50
CA PRO A 286 23.30 3.59 -34.63
C PRO A 286 23.80 2.19 -34.26
N GLY A 287 24.44 2.02 -33.10
CA GLY A 287 24.96 0.74 -32.61
C GLY A 287 23.94 -0.08 -31.81
N ALA A 288 22.70 0.41 -31.66
CA ALA A 288 21.68 -0.25 -30.87
C ALA A 288 21.29 -1.63 -31.43
N LEU A 289 21.13 -2.62 -30.54
CA LEU A 289 20.60 -3.93 -30.90
C LEU A 289 19.21 -3.81 -31.55
N ALA A 290 18.95 -4.62 -32.57
CA ALA A 290 17.68 -4.59 -33.32
C ALA A 290 16.44 -4.78 -32.43
N ILE A 291 16.56 -5.56 -31.34
CA ILE A 291 15.46 -5.78 -30.39
C ILE A 291 14.97 -4.49 -29.72
N TRP A 292 15.86 -3.52 -29.48
CA TRP A 292 15.48 -2.23 -28.91
C TRP A 292 14.58 -1.45 -29.87
N GLY A 293 14.82 -1.58 -31.18
CA GLY A 293 13.97 -0.98 -32.20
C GLY A 293 12.51 -1.46 -32.11
N GLU A 294 12.31 -2.78 -32.06
CA GLU A 294 10.99 -3.40 -31.98
C GLU A 294 10.26 -3.07 -30.68
N LEU A 295 10.96 -3.17 -29.53
CA LEU A 295 10.36 -2.92 -28.22
C LEU A 295 10.01 -1.43 -28.03
N ALA A 296 10.86 -0.52 -28.51
CA ALA A 296 10.57 0.92 -28.46
C ALA A 296 9.34 1.30 -29.29
N GLN A 297 9.19 0.71 -30.49
CA GLN A 297 8.00 0.92 -31.32
C GLN A 297 6.73 0.41 -30.62
N ARG A 298 6.79 -0.78 -30.01
CA ARG A 298 5.69 -1.32 -29.20
C ARG A 298 5.36 -0.42 -28.02
N GLY A 299 6.37 0.14 -27.33
CA GLY A 299 6.18 1.08 -26.22
C GLY A 299 5.39 2.32 -26.64
N TRP A 300 5.78 2.95 -27.74
CA TRP A 300 5.05 4.11 -28.28
C TRP A 300 3.63 3.76 -28.72
N LEU A 301 3.45 2.65 -29.44
CA LEU A 301 2.12 2.19 -29.85
C LEU A 301 1.23 1.90 -28.64
N ALA A 302 1.74 1.18 -27.64
CA ALA A 302 1.00 0.86 -26.42
C ALA A 302 0.62 2.13 -25.64
N LEU A 303 1.52 3.10 -25.55
CA LEU A 303 1.25 4.39 -24.90
C LEU A 303 0.14 5.17 -25.63
N ILE A 304 0.19 5.25 -26.96
CA ILE A 304 -0.86 5.92 -27.76
C ILE A 304 -2.21 5.20 -27.58
N VAL A 305 -2.23 3.86 -27.63
CA VAL A 305 -3.45 3.07 -27.46
C VAL A 305 -4.04 3.27 -26.06
N VAL A 306 -3.22 3.18 -25.01
CA VAL A 306 -3.69 3.36 -23.63
C VAL A 306 -4.17 4.80 -23.40
N ALA A 307 -3.49 5.80 -23.97
CA ALA A 307 -3.94 7.20 -23.92
C ALA A 307 -5.30 7.38 -24.61
N ALA A 308 -5.49 6.80 -25.81
CA ALA A 308 -6.75 6.87 -26.54
C ALA A 308 -7.89 6.18 -25.76
N VAL A 309 -7.63 5.02 -25.14
CA VAL A 309 -8.60 4.33 -24.28
C VAL A 309 -8.93 5.17 -23.04
N ALA A 310 -7.95 5.78 -22.38
CA ALA A 310 -8.20 6.64 -21.22
C ALA A 310 -9.05 7.87 -21.60
N ILE A 311 -8.71 8.56 -22.70
CA ILE A 311 -9.42 9.75 -23.19
C ILE A 311 -10.87 9.45 -23.56
N THR A 312 -11.14 8.26 -24.10
CA THR A 312 -12.49 7.85 -24.53
C THR A 312 -13.31 7.22 -23.39
N ALA A 313 -12.72 6.35 -22.59
CA ALA A 313 -13.41 5.61 -21.54
C ALA A 313 -13.70 6.48 -20.31
N TYR A 314 -12.80 7.40 -19.94
CA TYR A 314 -12.94 8.20 -18.73
C TYR A 314 -14.18 9.13 -18.74
N PRO A 315 -14.49 9.89 -19.81
CA PRO A 315 -15.72 10.68 -19.88
C PRO A 315 -16.99 9.84 -19.76
N ILE A 316 -17.03 8.68 -20.43
CA ILE A 316 -18.17 7.74 -20.39
C ILE A 316 -18.36 7.21 -18.97
N ALA A 317 -17.26 6.78 -18.34
CA ALA A 317 -17.24 6.30 -16.97
C ALA A 317 -17.69 7.38 -15.98
N TYR A 318 -17.24 8.63 -16.18
CA TYR A 318 -17.59 9.77 -15.33
C TYR A 318 -19.10 10.02 -15.30
N VAL A 319 -19.72 10.13 -16.48
CA VAL A 319 -21.18 10.36 -16.59
C VAL A 319 -21.97 9.21 -15.97
N ARG A 320 -21.55 7.96 -16.22
CA ARG A 320 -22.20 6.78 -15.63
C ARG A 320 -22.08 6.79 -14.10
N ARG A 321 -20.92 7.13 -13.56
CA ARG A 321 -20.68 7.17 -12.12
C ARG A 321 -21.53 8.26 -11.45
N VAL A 322 -21.62 9.46 -12.01
CA VAL A 322 -22.48 10.53 -11.48
C VAL A 322 -23.94 10.07 -11.41
N ARG A 323 -24.46 9.49 -12.50
CA ARG A 323 -25.83 8.97 -12.54
C ARG A 323 -26.07 7.88 -11.49
N GLN A 324 -25.11 6.98 -11.31
CA GLN A 324 -25.21 5.88 -10.34
C GLN A 324 -25.22 6.37 -8.89
N VAL A 325 -24.37 7.36 -8.58
CA VAL A 325 -24.29 7.95 -7.24
C VAL A 325 -25.61 8.62 -6.85
N ILE A 326 -26.28 9.31 -7.79
CA ILE A 326 -27.59 9.95 -7.58
C ILE A 326 -28.70 8.92 -7.40
N LEU A 327 -28.73 7.88 -8.23
CA LEU A 327 -29.78 6.86 -8.21
C LEU A 327 -29.76 5.99 -6.95
N GLY A 328 -28.63 5.96 -6.23
CA GLY A 328 -28.43 5.12 -5.05
C GLY A 328 -28.28 3.64 -5.43
N GLY A 329 -27.16 3.04 -5.02
CA GLY A 329 -27.00 1.60 -5.14
C GLY A 329 -28.00 0.89 -4.23
N GLY A 330 -29.00 0.19 -4.81
CA GLY A 330 -30.04 -0.51 -4.06
C GLY A 330 -29.48 -1.27 -2.86
N ALA A 331 -30.01 -0.99 -1.67
CA ALA A 331 -29.52 -1.50 -0.39
C ALA A 331 -29.43 -3.03 -0.42
N ARG A 332 -28.22 -3.55 -0.65
CA ARG A 332 -28.02 -5.00 -0.72
C ARG A 332 -28.02 -5.54 0.70
N SER A 333 -28.90 -6.50 0.96
CA SER A 333 -28.79 -7.39 2.11
C SER A 333 -27.44 -8.11 2.02
N THR A 334 -26.47 -7.72 2.86
CA THR A 334 -25.16 -8.36 3.00
C THR A 334 -25.24 -9.68 3.77
N ARG A 335 -26.36 -10.40 3.71
CA ARG A 335 -26.45 -11.76 4.23
C ARG A 335 -25.69 -12.69 3.31
N VAL A 336 -24.45 -13.00 3.66
CA VAL A 336 -23.70 -14.11 3.08
C VAL A 336 -24.40 -15.41 3.51
N ARG A 337 -25.34 -15.89 2.69
CA ARG A 337 -26.16 -17.07 3.01
C ARG A 337 -25.30 -18.31 3.33
N VAL A 338 -24.14 -18.41 2.67
CA VAL A 338 -23.18 -19.52 2.83
C VAL A 338 -22.49 -19.51 4.20
N ALA A 339 -22.25 -18.34 4.80
CA ALA A 339 -21.59 -18.22 6.10
C ALA A 339 -22.57 -18.29 7.29
N TRP A 340 -23.87 -18.21 7.03
CA TRP A 340 -24.91 -18.16 8.07
C TRP A 340 -24.91 -19.34 9.06
N PRO A 341 -24.77 -20.61 8.65
CA PRO A 341 -24.71 -21.72 9.60
C PRO A 341 -23.44 -21.67 10.47
N PHE A 342 -22.29 -21.33 9.88
CA PHE A 342 -21.03 -21.16 10.61
C PHE A 342 -21.11 -19.99 11.61
N LEU A 343 -21.68 -18.86 11.21
CA LEU A 343 -21.94 -17.71 12.06
C LEU A 343 -22.86 -18.05 13.23
N LYS A 344 -23.87 -18.91 13.03
CA LYS A 344 -24.75 -19.40 14.11
C LYS A 344 -24.00 -20.24 15.14
N ILE A 345 -23.15 -21.16 14.67
CA ILE A 345 -22.32 -22.00 15.55
C ILE A 345 -21.36 -21.12 16.36
N LEU A 346 -20.69 -20.18 15.69
CA LEU A 346 -19.76 -19.23 16.31
C LEU A 346 -20.46 -18.34 17.35
N GLN A 347 -21.69 -17.90 17.06
CA GLN A 347 -22.53 -17.14 18.00
C GLN A 347 -22.91 -17.96 19.22
N ALA A 348 -23.21 -19.25 19.06
CA ALA A 348 -23.61 -20.12 20.16
C ALA A 348 -22.43 -20.52 21.08
N THR A 349 -21.22 -20.67 20.53
CA THR A 349 -20.07 -21.22 21.26
C THR A 349 -19.09 -20.15 21.76
N ILE A 350 -18.62 -19.25 20.89
CA ILE A 350 -17.46 -18.39 21.14
C ILE A 350 -17.86 -16.94 21.44
N VAL A 351 -18.84 -16.40 20.70
CA VAL A 351 -19.28 -15.01 20.82
C VAL A 351 -20.58 -14.96 21.61
N ARG A 352 -20.56 -15.31 22.91
CA ARG A 352 -21.78 -15.40 23.74
C ARG A 352 -22.25 -14.05 24.27
N ALA A 353 -21.32 -13.18 24.67
CA ALA A 353 -21.63 -11.87 25.23
C ALA A 353 -22.33 -10.96 24.18
N PRO A 354 -23.40 -10.22 24.57
CA PRO A 354 -24.18 -9.41 23.64
C PRO A 354 -23.35 -8.30 23.00
N VAL A 355 -22.45 -7.66 23.76
CA VAL A 355 -21.53 -6.62 23.28
C VAL A 355 -20.57 -7.19 22.24
N CYS A 356 -19.96 -8.34 22.54
CA CYS A 356 -19.05 -9.04 21.63
C CYS A 356 -19.76 -9.42 20.31
N ARG A 357 -21.03 -9.88 20.37
CA ARG A 357 -21.85 -10.17 19.18
C ARG A 357 -22.12 -8.93 18.34
N ALA A 358 -22.55 -7.85 18.98
CA ALA A 358 -22.86 -6.60 18.28
C ALA A 358 -21.65 -6.08 17.51
N ILE A 359 -20.48 -6.07 18.16
CA ILE A 359 -19.23 -5.58 17.57
C ILE A 359 -18.73 -6.50 16.46
N PHE A 360 -18.78 -7.82 16.66
CA PHE A 360 -18.38 -8.77 15.63
C PHE A 360 -19.15 -8.57 14.31
N HIS A 361 -20.47 -8.37 14.40
CA HIS A 361 -21.31 -8.08 13.23
C HIS A 361 -21.07 -6.68 12.67
N PHE A 362 -20.87 -5.69 13.54
CA PHE A 362 -20.57 -4.32 13.13
C PHE A 362 -19.26 -4.25 12.33
N ILE A 363 -18.19 -4.92 12.79
CA ILE A 363 -16.91 -5.03 12.08
C ILE A 363 -17.13 -5.65 10.70
N GLY A 364 -17.83 -6.79 10.63
CA GLY A 364 -18.10 -7.46 9.35
C GLY A 364 -18.87 -6.58 8.35
N GLN A 365 -19.81 -5.76 8.83
CA GLN A 365 -20.56 -4.84 7.96
C GLN A 365 -19.77 -3.61 7.54
N THR A 366 -18.93 -3.06 8.42
CA THR A 366 -18.18 -1.82 8.18
C THR A 366 -16.94 -2.04 7.32
N MET A 367 -16.17 -3.10 7.59
CA MET A 367 -14.93 -3.45 6.88
C MET A 367 -15.08 -3.48 5.36
N PHE A 368 -16.15 -4.11 4.87
CA PHE A 368 -16.37 -4.25 3.44
C PHE A 368 -17.17 -3.08 2.84
N ARG A 369 -17.80 -2.21 3.64
CA ARG A 369 -18.60 -1.09 3.12
C ARG A 369 -17.83 0.21 3.03
N VAL A 370 -16.94 0.46 3.99
CA VAL A 370 -16.22 1.73 4.08
C VAL A 370 -14.96 1.66 3.18
N PRO A 371 -14.79 2.58 2.22
CA PRO A 371 -13.63 2.59 1.31
C PRO A 371 -12.26 2.62 2.03
N ARG A 372 -12.17 3.30 3.17
CA ARG A 372 -10.92 3.39 3.94
C ARG A 372 -10.38 2.03 4.40
N TYR A 373 -11.21 1.15 4.95
CA TYR A 373 -10.76 -0.18 5.39
C TYR A 373 -10.33 -1.06 4.21
N ARG A 374 -10.93 -0.84 3.04
CA ARG A 374 -10.54 -1.52 1.80
C ARG A 374 -9.13 -1.19 1.35
N ILE A 375 -8.71 0.07 1.49
CA ILE A 375 -7.35 0.50 1.11
C ILE A 375 -6.29 -0.25 1.93
N TYR A 376 -6.48 -0.38 3.25
CA TYR A 376 -5.55 -1.17 4.08
C TYR A 376 -5.54 -2.65 3.66
N LEU A 377 -6.70 -3.24 3.38
CA LEU A 377 -6.77 -4.63 2.89
C LEU A 377 -6.05 -4.81 1.55
N VAL A 378 -6.21 -3.86 0.62
CA VAL A 378 -5.57 -3.85 -0.69
C VAL A 378 -4.06 -3.69 -0.55
N LEU A 379 -3.60 -2.75 0.27
CA LEU A 379 -2.19 -2.48 0.47
C LEU A 379 -1.49 -3.68 1.12
N TYR A 380 -1.95 -4.10 2.30
CA TYR A 380 -1.31 -5.18 3.04
C TYR A 380 -1.51 -6.53 2.35
N GLY A 381 -2.69 -6.78 1.76
CA GLY A 381 -2.95 -8.01 1.00
C GLY A 381 -2.15 -8.07 -0.30
N GLY A 382 -2.00 -6.95 -1.01
CA GLY A 382 -1.20 -6.86 -2.22
C GLY A 382 0.29 -7.05 -1.96
N VAL A 383 0.82 -6.38 -0.94
CA VAL A 383 2.22 -6.56 -0.49
C VAL A 383 2.44 -7.99 0.04
N GLY A 384 1.50 -8.55 0.81
CA GLY A 384 1.61 -9.93 1.27
C GLY A 384 1.65 -10.93 0.12
N LEU A 385 0.78 -10.77 -0.88
CA LEU A 385 0.76 -11.62 -2.07
C LEU A 385 2.05 -11.49 -2.90
N SER A 386 2.56 -10.28 -3.08
CA SER A 386 3.80 -10.06 -3.84
C SER A 386 5.01 -10.72 -3.17
N VAL A 387 5.12 -10.60 -1.84
CA VAL A 387 6.19 -11.24 -1.05
C VAL A 387 6.07 -12.76 -1.08
N VAL A 388 4.86 -13.33 -0.97
CA VAL A 388 4.63 -14.77 -1.12
C VAL A 388 5.12 -15.26 -2.47
N ILE A 389 4.69 -14.61 -3.56
CA ILE A 389 5.08 -15.01 -4.91
C ILE A 389 6.59 -14.88 -5.10
N ALA A 390 7.20 -13.77 -4.65
CA ALA A 390 8.64 -13.56 -4.74
C ALA A 390 9.47 -14.55 -3.91
N THR A 391 8.91 -15.09 -2.82
CA THR A 391 9.57 -16.08 -1.97
C THR A 391 9.46 -17.49 -2.55
N ILE A 392 8.35 -17.80 -3.24
CA ILE A 392 8.09 -19.11 -3.83
C ILE A 392 8.82 -19.27 -5.17
N LEU A 393 8.77 -18.25 -6.03
CA LEU A 393 9.34 -18.31 -7.37
C LEU A 393 10.85 -18.13 -7.34
N ARG A 394 11.58 -19.11 -7.86
CA ARG A 394 12.99 -18.98 -8.22
C ARG A 394 13.12 -19.08 -9.73
N PHE A 395 13.91 -18.20 -10.32
CA PHE A 395 14.24 -18.27 -11.74
C PHE A 395 15.67 -18.79 -11.87
N SER A 396 15.83 -19.89 -12.62
CA SER A 396 17.12 -20.48 -12.94
C SER A 396 17.36 -20.39 -14.44
N VAL A 397 18.59 -20.07 -14.84
CA VAL A 397 19.00 -20.08 -16.25
C VAL A 397 19.74 -21.38 -16.50
N ALA A 398 19.10 -22.29 -17.24
CA ALA A 398 19.73 -23.53 -17.68
C ALA A 398 19.74 -23.57 -19.22
N LYS A 399 20.91 -23.83 -19.82
CA LYS A 399 21.09 -23.97 -21.28
C LYS A 399 20.52 -22.79 -22.09
N GLY A 400 20.62 -21.56 -21.60
CA GLY A 400 20.13 -20.37 -22.28
C GLY A 400 18.61 -20.15 -22.21
N HIS A 401 17.87 -20.98 -21.46
CA HIS A 401 16.45 -20.80 -21.20
C HIS A 401 16.19 -20.51 -19.72
N VAL A 402 15.18 -19.67 -19.46
CA VAL A 402 14.74 -19.32 -18.11
C VAL A 402 13.69 -20.33 -17.66
N HIS A 403 13.99 -21.06 -16.58
CA HIS A 403 13.07 -21.97 -15.93
C HIS A 403 12.58 -21.36 -14.61
N ALA A 404 11.27 -21.43 -14.39
CA ALA A 404 10.67 -21.07 -13.11
C ALA A 404 10.57 -22.34 -12.24
N GLU A 405 11.26 -22.32 -11.11
CA GLU A 405 11.23 -23.38 -10.10
C GLU A 405 10.48 -22.91 -8.85
N VAL A 406 9.73 -23.82 -8.24
CA VAL A 406 8.95 -23.57 -7.02
C VAL A 406 9.76 -24.06 -5.83
N SER A 407 10.16 -23.15 -4.95
CA SER A 407 10.94 -23.49 -3.75
C SER A 407 10.06 -24.16 -2.68
N PRO A 408 10.38 -25.39 -2.21
CA PRO A 408 9.66 -26.04 -1.11
C PRO A 408 9.74 -25.25 0.20
N GLU A 409 10.90 -24.65 0.49
CA GLU A 409 11.07 -23.74 1.63
C GLU A 409 10.25 -22.47 1.48
N GLY A 410 10.10 -21.99 0.23
CA GLY A 410 9.25 -20.85 -0.08
C GLY A 410 7.78 -21.10 0.24
N ILE A 411 7.29 -22.32 0.03
CA ILE A 411 5.92 -22.72 0.40
C ILE A 411 5.75 -22.74 1.93
N ARG A 412 6.73 -23.24 2.69
CA ARG A 412 6.69 -23.23 4.17
C ARG A 412 6.76 -21.81 4.74
N ALA A 413 7.57 -20.94 4.14
CA ALA A 413 7.65 -19.52 4.51
C ALA A 413 6.36 -18.76 4.17
N ALA A 414 5.71 -19.08 3.04
CA ALA A 414 4.50 -18.42 2.57
C ALA A 414 3.38 -18.41 3.61
N LEU A 415 3.25 -19.46 4.43
CA LEU A 415 2.21 -19.54 5.46
C LEU A 415 2.38 -18.45 6.53
N GLY A 416 3.61 -18.27 7.03
CA GLY A 416 3.95 -17.19 7.95
C GLY A 416 3.76 -15.80 7.31
N ILE A 417 4.12 -15.66 6.03
CA ILE A 417 3.96 -14.40 5.28
C ILE A 417 2.47 -14.03 5.15
N VAL A 418 1.62 -14.97 4.72
CA VAL A 418 0.17 -14.75 4.57
C VAL A 418 -0.46 -14.40 5.91
N ALA A 419 -0.16 -15.16 6.98
CA ALA A 419 -0.67 -14.89 8.31
C ALA A 419 -0.27 -13.48 8.78
N PHE A 420 1.00 -13.12 8.56
CA PHE A 420 1.56 -11.83 8.93
C PHE A 420 0.83 -10.66 8.30
N TRP A 421 0.79 -10.61 6.97
CA TRP A 421 0.25 -9.47 6.24
C TRP A 421 -1.26 -9.34 6.42
N VAL A 422 -2.00 -10.45 6.54
CA VAL A 422 -3.44 -10.41 6.82
C VAL A 422 -3.70 -9.85 8.21
N ILE A 423 -3.04 -10.35 9.25
CA ILE A 423 -3.26 -9.90 10.63
C ILE A 423 -2.77 -8.45 10.82
N ALA A 424 -1.61 -8.09 10.25
CA ALA A 424 -1.12 -6.72 10.28
C ALA A 424 -2.06 -5.75 9.57
N GLY A 425 -2.60 -6.13 8.40
CA GLY A 425 -3.57 -5.32 7.67
C GLY A 425 -4.88 -5.12 8.45
N LEU A 426 -5.38 -6.18 9.09
CA LEU A 426 -6.59 -6.11 9.93
C LEU A 426 -6.38 -5.29 11.20
N ARG A 427 -5.23 -5.45 11.88
CA ARG A 427 -4.85 -4.62 13.02
C ARG A 427 -4.81 -3.15 12.62
N THR A 428 -4.12 -2.80 11.54
CA THR A 428 -4.02 -1.42 11.05
C THR A 428 -5.41 -0.86 10.70
N ALA A 429 -6.27 -1.67 10.05
CA ALA A 429 -7.64 -1.27 9.78
C ALA A 429 -8.44 -0.99 11.07
N PHE A 430 -8.30 -1.84 12.09
CA PHE A 430 -9.04 -1.70 13.35
C PHE A 430 -8.53 -0.58 14.26
N VAL A 431 -7.25 -0.23 14.20
CA VAL A 431 -6.67 0.85 15.02
C VAL A 431 -6.78 2.21 14.32
N SER A 432 -6.97 2.24 13.00
CA SER A 432 -7.06 3.48 12.22
C SER A 432 -8.25 4.36 12.66
N SER A 433 -8.00 5.62 13.01
CA SER A 433 -8.96 6.61 13.56
C SER A 433 -10.16 6.99 12.67
N GLY A 434 -10.39 6.29 11.58
CA GLY A 434 -11.19 6.80 10.46
C GLY A 434 -12.70 6.76 10.55
N ASN A 435 -13.28 6.25 11.62
CA ASN A 435 -14.74 6.24 11.75
C ASN A 435 -15.19 6.50 13.19
N GLN A 436 -14.58 7.49 13.82
CA GLN A 436 -15.00 7.94 15.16
C GLN A 436 -16.45 8.46 15.17
N ARG A 437 -17.04 8.82 14.02
CA ARG A 437 -18.45 9.21 13.92
C ARG A 437 -19.42 8.12 14.37
N GLY A 438 -19.04 6.84 14.36
CA GLY A 438 -19.86 5.75 14.90
C GLY A 438 -19.69 5.54 16.41
N SER A 439 -18.68 6.16 17.03
CA SER A 439 -18.29 5.87 18.40
C SER A 439 -19.24 6.44 19.45
N TRP A 440 -20.06 7.45 19.09
CA TRP A 440 -21.02 8.05 20.03
C TRP A 440 -21.93 6.99 20.65
N ILE A 441 -22.42 6.01 19.87
CA ILE A 441 -23.32 4.96 20.38
C ILE A 441 -22.65 4.17 21.50
N LEU A 442 -21.40 3.77 21.27
CA LEU A 442 -20.65 2.94 22.21
C LEU A 442 -20.20 3.74 23.43
N ARG A 443 -19.87 5.03 23.24
CA ARG A 443 -19.55 5.97 24.32
C ARG A 443 -20.76 6.27 25.19
N THR A 444 -21.94 6.46 24.60
CA THR A 444 -23.18 6.72 25.35
C THR A 444 -23.62 5.49 26.16
N ILE A 445 -23.42 4.28 25.64
CA ILE A 445 -23.83 3.05 26.33
C ILE A 445 -22.83 2.61 27.41
N HIS A 446 -21.52 2.70 27.15
CA HIS A 446 -20.50 2.14 28.03
C HIS A 446 -19.68 3.17 28.83
N GLY A 447 -19.85 4.46 28.56
CA GLY A 447 -19.09 5.53 29.22
C GLY A 447 -17.66 5.72 28.68
N ARG A 448 -16.92 6.66 29.29
CA ARG A 448 -15.49 6.92 29.05
C ARG A 448 -14.73 6.94 30.39
N PRO A 449 -13.71 6.09 30.60
CA PRO A 449 -13.42 4.87 29.85
C PRO A 449 -14.52 3.80 30.02
N PRO A 450 -14.69 2.86 29.07
CA PRO A 450 -15.61 1.74 29.24
C PRO A 450 -15.23 0.87 30.45
N SER A 451 -16.23 0.25 31.09
CA SER A 451 -15.98 -0.74 32.13
C SER A 451 -15.05 -1.85 31.65
N PHE A 452 -14.21 -2.38 32.55
CA PHE A 452 -13.19 -3.38 32.21
C PHE A 452 -13.77 -4.58 31.44
N GLU A 453 -14.93 -5.08 31.84
CA GLU A 453 -15.59 -6.21 31.18
C GLU A 453 -16.08 -5.86 29.78
N ALA A 454 -16.71 -4.69 29.62
CA ALA A 454 -17.14 -4.20 28.32
C ALA A 454 -15.93 -4.05 27.40
N ALA A 455 -14.91 -3.27 27.80
CA ALA A 455 -13.70 -3.02 27.02
C ALA A 455 -13.03 -4.32 26.54
N LEU A 456 -12.91 -5.30 27.44
CA LEU A 456 -12.31 -6.59 27.14
C LEU A 456 -13.15 -7.39 26.13
N ASP A 457 -14.48 -7.36 26.22
CA ASP A 457 -15.36 -8.03 25.26
C ASP A 457 -15.37 -7.35 23.89
N GLN A 458 -15.22 -6.02 23.85
CA GLN A 458 -15.07 -5.26 22.60
C GLN A 458 -13.77 -5.66 21.88
N LEU A 459 -12.64 -5.69 22.60
CA LEU A 459 -11.33 -6.06 22.05
C LEU A 459 -11.27 -7.53 21.65
N ARG A 460 -11.88 -8.42 22.44
CA ARG A 460 -12.01 -9.85 22.10
C ARG A 460 -12.76 -10.06 20.79
N ALA A 461 -13.84 -9.31 20.54
CA ALA A 461 -14.59 -9.41 19.29
C ALA A 461 -13.69 -9.10 18.09
N ALA A 462 -12.88 -8.04 18.19
CA ALA A 462 -11.94 -7.64 17.14
C ALA A 462 -10.81 -8.67 16.95
N GLN A 463 -10.21 -9.16 18.04
CA GLN A 463 -9.18 -10.21 18.00
C GLN A 463 -9.72 -11.51 17.38
N LEU A 464 -10.90 -11.96 17.79
CA LEU A 464 -11.54 -13.16 17.24
C LEU A 464 -11.84 -13.01 15.75
N TRP A 465 -12.35 -11.85 15.34
CA TRP A 465 -12.61 -11.59 13.92
C TRP A 465 -11.30 -11.62 13.12
N ALA A 466 -10.25 -10.94 13.59
CA ALA A 466 -8.95 -10.91 12.93
C ALA A 466 -8.32 -12.30 12.84
N GLY A 467 -8.33 -13.07 13.94
CA GLY A 467 -7.79 -14.42 14.00
C GLY A 467 -8.55 -15.40 13.09
N LEU A 468 -9.88 -15.33 13.06
CA LEU A 468 -10.70 -16.16 12.17
C LEU A 468 -10.46 -15.84 10.70
N CYS A 469 -10.36 -14.56 10.35
CA CYS A 469 -10.04 -14.15 8.98
C CYS A 469 -8.61 -14.55 8.59
N GLY A 470 -7.63 -14.38 9.48
CA GLY A 470 -6.26 -14.86 9.29
C GLY A 470 -6.21 -16.36 9.05
N PHE A 471 -6.90 -17.15 9.88
CA PHE A 471 -6.97 -18.61 9.74
C PHE A 471 -7.69 -19.05 8.47
N ALA A 472 -8.79 -18.39 8.10
CA ALA A 472 -9.52 -18.70 6.87
C ALA A 472 -8.67 -18.42 5.62
N VAL A 473 -8.01 -17.26 5.55
CA VAL A 473 -7.17 -16.88 4.41
C VAL A 473 -5.93 -17.77 4.32
N THR A 474 -5.27 -18.09 5.43
CA THR A 474 -4.12 -19.02 5.44
C THR A 474 -4.55 -20.43 5.07
N SER A 475 -5.71 -20.91 5.51
CA SER A 475 -6.24 -22.22 5.10
C SER A 475 -6.55 -22.28 3.60
N ILE A 476 -7.09 -21.20 3.03
CA ILE A 476 -7.27 -21.07 1.58
C ILE A 476 -5.91 -21.07 0.88
N ALA A 477 -4.91 -20.37 1.42
CA ALA A 477 -3.56 -20.36 0.86
C ALA A 477 -2.94 -21.77 0.88
N ILE A 478 -3.08 -22.54 1.96
CA ILE A 478 -2.65 -23.94 2.03
C ILE A 478 -3.33 -24.76 0.92
N ALA A 479 -4.64 -24.64 0.77
CA ALA A 479 -5.40 -25.38 -0.25
C ALA A 479 -4.94 -25.05 -1.67
N LEU A 480 -4.65 -23.76 -1.96
CA LEU A 480 -4.15 -23.31 -3.26
C LEU A 480 -2.71 -23.76 -3.50
N LEU A 481 -1.82 -23.60 -2.52
CA LEU A 481 -0.42 -24.00 -2.62
C LEU A 481 -0.28 -25.52 -2.76
N ARG A 482 -1.21 -26.30 -2.20
CA ARG A 482 -1.26 -27.77 -2.38
C ARG A 482 -1.38 -28.19 -3.85
N LEU A 483 -2.03 -27.39 -4.69
CA LEU A 483 -2.15 -27.69 -6.13
C LEU A 483 -0.79 -27.66 -6.84
N ILE A 484 0.12 -26.82 -6.35
CA ILE A 484 1.44 -26.55 -6.95
C ILE A 484 2.56 -27.29 -6.19
N SER A 485 2.29 -27.74 -4.96
CA SER A 485 3.30 -28.33 -4.09
C SER A 485 3.88 -29.65 -4.62
N PRO A 486 5.19 -29.90 -4.45
CA PRO A 486 5.84 -31.17 -4.75
C PRO A 486 5.23 -32.34 -3.96
N PRO A 487 5.39 -33.60 -4.43
CA PRO A 487 4.75 -34.76 -3.83
C PRO A 487 5.14 -34.99 -2.36
N GLU A 488 6.33 -34.57 -1.93
CA GLU A 488 6.78 -34.69 -0.53
C GLU A 488 5.86 -33.96 0.46
N LEU A 489 5.33 -32.79 0.07
CA LEU A 489 4.48 -31.94 0.92
C LEU A 489 3.00 -32.35 0.89
N ARG A 490 2.61 -33.35 0.09
CA ARG A 490 1.21 -33.80 -0.05
C ARG A 490 0.83 -34.90 0.94
N THR A 491 1.76 -35.33 1.78
CA THR A 491 1.52 -36.38 2.78
C THR A 491 0.58 -35.89 3.88
N VAL A 492 -0.25 -36.80 4.42
CA VAL A 492 -1.17 -36.52 5.53
C VAL A 492 -0.45 -35.89 6.75
N PRO A 493 0.71 -36.40 7.23
CA PRO A 493 1.41 -35.76 8.35
C PRO A 493 1.89 -34.34 8.01
N ALA A 494 2.38 -34.08 6.80
CA ALA A 494 2.77 -32.74 6.37
C ALA A 494 1.57 -31.78 6.37
N THR A 495 0.39 -32.23 5.93
CA THR A 495 -0.82 -31.39 5.96
C THR A 495 -1.29 -31.08 7.38
N LEU A 496 -1.22 -32.05 8.30
CA LEU A 496 -1.54 -31.82 9.71
C LEU A 496 -0.54 -30.87 10.37
N ALA A 497 0.75 -30.98 10.03
CA ALA A 497 1.78 -30.07 10.48
C ALA A 497 1.53 -28.64 9.97
N GLN A 498 1.23 -28.48 8.67
CA GLN A 498 0.90 -27.19 8.07
C GLN A 498 -0.32 -26.53 8.72
N LEU A 499 -1.37 -27.31 9.00
CA LEU A 499 -2.57 -26.80 9.67
C LEU A 499 -2.30 -26.40 11.12
N LEU A 500 -1.52 -27.19 11.87
CA LEU A 500 -1.15 -26.86 13.25
C LEU A 500 -0.32 -25.57 13.29
N VAL A 501 0.70 -25.47 12.43
CA VAL A 501 1.57 -24.29 12.38
C VAL A 501 0.80 -23.06 11.91
N ALA A 502 -0.06 -23.18 10.90
CA ALA A 502 -0.91 -22.07 10.46
C ALA A 502 -1.87 -21.61 11.57
N ALA A 503 -2.55 -22.54 12.25
CA ALA A 503 -3.41 -22.22 13.39
C ALA A 503 -2.62 -21.53 14.52
N GLY A 504 -1.44 -22.07 14.86
CA GLY A 504 -0.57 -21.52 15.89
C GLY A 504 -0.07 -20.12 15.58
N ILE A 505 0.45 -19.89 14.37
CA ILE A 505 0.93 -18.57 13.93
C ILE A 505 -0.22 -17.58 13.89
N CYS A 506 -1.38 -17.94 13.32
CA CYS A 506 -2.52 -17.03 13.29
C CYS A 506 -2.98 -16.64 14.71
N LEU A 507 -3.01 -17.58 15.64
CA LEU A 507 -3.41 -17.32 17.03
C LEU A 507 -2.40 -16.40 17.73
N LEU A 508 -1.12 -16.81 17.77
CA LEU A 508 -0.05 -16.11 18.47
C LEU A 508 0.21 -14.72 17.88
N LEU A 509 0.16 -14.59 16.54
CA LEU A 509 0.36 -13.31 15.89
C LEU A 509 -0.80 -12.36 16.14
N THR A 510 -2.04 -12.87 16.20
CA THR A 510 -3.19 -12.05 16.59
C THR A 510 -3.01 -11.54 18.01
N ASP A 511 -2.66 -12.41 18.96
CA ASP A 511 -2.46 -11.98 20.35
C ASP A 511 -1.30 -10.97 20.48
N ALA A 512 -0.17 -11.21 19.79
CA ALA A 512 0.99 -10.32 19.82
C ALA A 512 0.69 -8.95 19.17
N SER A 513 -0.02 -8.95 18.04
CA SER A 513 -0.38 -7.75 17.30
C SER A 513 -1.36 -6.85 18.07
N PHE A 514 -2.29 -7.47 18.81
CA PHE A 514 -3.29 -6.77 19.60
C PHE A 514 -2.89 -6.58 21.07
N LEU A 515 -1.69 -7.00 21.48
CA LEU A 515 -1.22 -6.92 22.86
C LEU A 515 -1.40 -5.50 23.42
N ASN A 516 -0.79 -4.51 22.77
CA ASN A 516 -0.81 -3.11 23.19
C ASN A 516 -2.03 -2.32 22.67
N VAL A 517 -3.04 -2.97 22.09
CA VAL A 517 -4.22 -2.28 21.55
C VAL A 517 -5.25 -2.15 22.67
N THR A 518 -5.48 -0.93 23.12
CA THR A 518 -6.42 -0.61 24.21
C THR A 518 -7.78 -0.11 23.71
N SER A 519 -7.83 0.43 22.49
CA SER A 519 -9.07 0.87 21.84
C SER A 519 -9.12 0.47 20.36
N VAL A 520 -10.33 0.28 19.85
CA VAL A 520 -10.62 0.07 18.42
C VAL A 520 -11.21 1.37 17.85
N ALA A 521 -10.98 1.64 16.56
CA ALA A 521 -11.35 2.84 15.81
C ALA A 521 -12.76 3.41 16.04
N PHE A 522 -13.72 2.54 16.37
CA PHE A 522 -15.12 2.90 16.57
C PHE A 522 -15.56 2.81 18.04
N THR A 523 -14.71 2.36 18.96
CA THR A 523 -15.04 2.17 20.39
C THR A 523 -14.51 3.28 21.30
N GLY A 524 -13.37 3.89 20.97
CA GLY A 524 -12.70 4.88 21.82
C GLY A 524 -12.04 5.99 21.02
N GLU A 525 -11.50 7.00 21.69
CA GLU A 525 -10.55 7.93 21.05
C GLU A 525 -9.25 7.17 20.81
N ALA A 526 -8.70 7.33 19.60
CA ALA A 526 -7.36 6.84 19.35
C ALA A 526 -6.45 7.67 20.23
N GLY A 527 -5.65 7.03 21.09
CA GLY A 527 -4.63 7.75 21.86
C GLY A 527 -3.81 8.60 20.88
N SER A 528 -3.61 9.87 21.22
CA SER A 528 -2.92 10.92 20.46
C SER A 528 -1.44 10.64 20.15
N GLN A 529 -1.01 9.38 20.26
CA GLN A 529 0.32 8.96 19.89
C GLN A 529 0.41 8.96 18.37
N GLU A 530 0.82 10.10 17.80
CA GLU A 530 1.21 10.26 16.39
C GLU A 530 2.26 9.17 16.07
N SER A 531 1.81 8.00 15.61
CA SER A 531 2.74 6.92 15.28
C SER A 531 3.49 7.36 14.04
N ASN A 532 4.74 7.76 14.21
CA ASN A 532 5.61 8.09 13.10
C ASN A 532 5.69 6.86 12.18
N LEU A 533 5.24 7.04 10.92
CA LEU A 533 5.14 5.96 9.94
C LEU A 533 6.47 5.23 9.77
N ALA A 534 7.59 5.95 9.87
CA ALA A 534 8.93 5.36 9.78
C ALA A 534 9.16 4.30 10.85
N PHE A 535 8.75 4.55 12.10
CA PHE A 535 8.87 3.56 13.18
C PHE A 535 7.92 2.38 13.01
N THR A 536 6.71 2.60 12.47
CA THR A 536 5.78 1.50 12.14
C THR A 536 6.35 0.61 11.03
N VAL A 537 6.90 1.23 9.98
CA VAL A 537 7.57 0.51 8.88
C VAL A 537 8.78 -0.25 9.40
N LEU A 538 9.64 0.37 10.22
CA LEU A 538 10.81 -0.28 10.82
C LEU A 538 10.43 -1.48 11.70
N ARG A 539 9.36 -1.34 12.50
CA ARG A 539 8.82 -2.46 13.30
C ARG A 539 8.35 -3.61 12.42
N TYR A 540 7.69 -3.33 11.30
CA TYR A 540 7.29 -4.39 10.38
C TYR A 540 8.48 -5.02 9.67
N PHE A 541 9.48 -4.24 9.22
CA PHE A 541 10.69 -4.78 8.60
C PHE A 541 11.53 -5.66 9.52
N THR A 542 11.54 -5.39 10.82
CA THR A 542 12.27 -6.20 11.82
C THR A 542 11.49 -7.42 12.29
N PHE A 543 10.18 -7.26 12.49
CA PHE A 543 9.34 -8.34 13.02
C PHE A 543 8.92 -9.35 11.94
N PHE A 544 8.75 -8.92 10.69
CA PHE A 544 8.35 -9.79 9.58
C PHE A 544 9.34 -10.97 9.34
N PRO A 545 10.65 -10.76 9.19
CA PRO A 545 11.60 -11.87 8.98
C PRO A 545 11.65 -12.86 10.15
N LEU A 546 11.42 -12.38 11.37
CA LEU A 546 11.37 -13.26 12.55
C LEU A 546 10.15 -14.19 12.50
N VAL A 547 8.99 -13.68 12.10
CA VAL A 547 7.77 -14.49 11.95
C VAL A 547 7.92 -15.52 10.83
N THR A 548 8.53 -15.15 9.70
CA THR A 548 8.75 -16.09 8.59
C THR A 548 9.77 -17.16 8.97
N ALA A 549 10.87 -16.81 9.63
CA ALA A 549 11.85 -17.78 10.14
C ALA A 549 11.22 -18.72 11.17
N ALA A 550 10.45 -18.19 12.13
CA ALA A 550 9.74 -19.00 13.12
C ALA A 550 8.75 -19.97 12.47
N SER A 551 8.06 -19.55 11.39
CA SER A 551 7.18 -20.42 10.61
C SER A 551 7.91 -21.61 10.00
N VAL A 552 9.08 -21.38 9.41
CA VAL A 552 9.88 -22.44 8.78
C VAL A 552 10.45 -23.40 9.84
N ILE A 553 10.98 -22.86 10.95
CA ILE A 553 11.51 -23.66 12.06
C ILE A 553 10.41 -24.51 12.69
N ALA A 554 9.23 -23.94 12.91
CA ALA A 554 8.07 -24.67 13.45
C ALA A 554 7.65 -25.83 12.54
N HIS A 555 7.61 -25.63 11.22
CA HIS A 555 7.34 -26.71 10.27
C HIS A 555 8.36 -27.85 10.40
N HIS A 556 9.64 -27.52 10.38
CA HIS A 556 10.70 -28.53 10.47
C HIS A 556 10.63 -29.31 11.79
N THR A 557 10.33 -28.64 12.89
CA THR A 557 10.20 -29.26 14.22
C THR A 557 9.01 -30.22 14.27
N VAL A 558 7.85 -29.80 13.76
CA VAL A 558 6.63 -30.64 13.79
C VAL A 558 6.78 -31.89 12.91
N GLU A 559 7.52 -31.79 11.81
CA GLU A 559 7.79 -32.92 10.90
C GLU A 559 8.71 -34.00 11.51
N GLN A 560 9.44 -33.72 12.60
CA GLN A 560 10.35 -34.69 13.25
C GLN A 560 9.61 -35.84 13.96
N GLY A 561 8.32 -35.69 14.28
CA GLY A 561 7.51 -36.78 14.83
C GLY A 561 6.37 -36.33 15.75
N ALA A 562 5.53 -37.28 16.17
CA ALA A 562 4.32 -36.99 16.96
C ALA A 562 4.61 -36.33 18.33
N ARG A 563 5.77 -36.62 18.95
CA ARG A 563 6.20 -35.96 20.20
C ARG A 563 6.46 -34.48 19.98
N ALA A 564 7.12 -34.12 18.88
CA ALA A 564 7.40 -32.75 18.52
C ALA A 564 6.11 -31.99 18.13
N PHE A 565 5.18 -32.64 17.45
CA PHE A 565 3.83 -32.11 17.22
C PHE A 565 3.12 -31.75 18.54
N GLY A 566 3.09 -32.67 19.50
CA GLY A 566 2.49 -32.44 20.82
C GLY A 566 3.18 -31.30 21.58
N PHE A 567 4.50 -31.28 21.60
CA PHE A 567 5.29 -30.22 22.24
C PHE A 567 4.98 -28.84 21.64
N MET A 568 4.89 -28.74 20.32
CA MET A 568 4.55 -27.49 19.64
C MET A 568 3.12 -27.03 19.96
N ALA A 569 2.15 -27.96 19.98
CA ALA A 569 0.77 -27.65 20.35
C ALA A 569 0.68 -27.10 21.79
N VAL A 570 1.38 -27.73 22.74
CA VAL A 570 1.45 -27.26 24.13
C VAL A 570 2.12 -25.89 24.21
N THR A 571 3.23 -25.70 23.51
CA THR A 571 3.95 -24.40 23.47
C THR A 571 3.05 -23.27 22.95
N ILE A 572 2.29 -23.52 21.87
CA ILE A 572 1.32 -22.56 21.33
C ILE A 572 0.26 -22.20 22.38
N VAL A 573 -0.30 -23.19 23.07
CA VAL A 573 -1.34 -22.96 24.10
C VAL A 573 -0.78 -22.18 25.29
N VAL A 574 0.41 -22.53 25.79
CA VAL A 574 1.07 -21.83 26.90
C VAL A 574 1.33 -20.37 26.54
N LEU A 575 1.88 -20.11 25.35
CA LEU A 575 2.17 -18.75 24.90
C LEU A 575 0.89 -17.94 24.65
N HIS A 576 -0.16 -18.55 24.09
CA HIS A 576 -1.49 -17.95 23.95
C HIS A 576 -2.07 -17.51 25.30
N LEU A 577 -2.04 -18.39 26.30
CA LEU A 577 -2.55 -18.09 27.64
C LEU A 577 -1.73 -16.99 28.32
N TRP A 578 -0.41 -17.00 28.14
CA TRP A 578 0.48 -15.95 28.66
C TRP A 578 0.20 -14.58 28.02
N LEU A 579 0.08 -14.52 26.69
CA LEU A 579 -0.26 -13.29 25.97
C LEU A 579 -1.64 -12.77 26.36
N ARG A 580 -2.63 -13.65 26.53
CA ARG A 580 -3.97 -13.28 27.01
C ARG A 580 -3.96 -12.70 28.42
N LYS A 581 -3.15 -13.26 29.32
CA LYS A 581 -2.99 -12.73 30.68
C LYS A 581 -2.40 -11.32 30.62
N ARG A 582 -1.30 -11.14 29.88
CA ARG A 582 -0.63 -9.85 29.70
C ARG A 582 -1.54 -8.78 29.07
N HIS A 583 -2.31 -9.14 28.06
CA HIS A 583 -3.28 -8.24 27.44
C HIS A 583 -4.38 -7.82 28.42
N ARG A 584 -4.91 -8.74 29.23
CA ARG A 584 -5.87 -8.40 30.30
C ARG A 584 -5.28 -7.42 31.31
N ASP A 585 -4.03 -7.59 31.69
CA ASP A 585 -3.34 -6.71 32.63
C ASP A 585 -3.19 -5.29 32.04
N GLN A 586 -2.86 -5.16 30.75
CA GLN A 586 -2.79 -3.87 30.06
C GLN A 586 -4.15 -3.18 29.93
N VAL A 587 -5.20 -3.92 29.57
CA VAL A 587 -6.57 -3.37 29.50
C VAL A 587 -7.04 -2.93 30.89
N ARG A 588 -6.69 -3.66 31.95
CA ARG A 588 -6.99 -3.27 33.33
C ARG A 588 -6.31 -1.97 33.71
N LEU A 589 -5.04 -1.80 33.35
CA LEU A 589 -4.30 -0.55 33.56
C LEU A 589 -4.96 0.61 32.81
N TYR A 590 -5.34 0.42 31.54
CA TYR A 590 -6.02 1.43 30.74
C TYR A 590 -7.39 1.84 31.32
N CYS A 591 -8.23 0.87 31.70
CA CYS A 591 -9.53 1.17 32.33
C CYS A 591 -9.38 1.79 33.73
N GLY A 592 -8.24 1.59 34.40
CA GLY A 592 -7.91 2.18 35.70
C GLY A 592 -7.30 3.58 35.62
N GLN A 593 -6.91 4.05 34.42
CA GLN A 593 -6.50 5.42 34.19
C GLN A 593 -7.76 6.30 34.11
N GLN A 594 -7.96 7.19 35.09
CA GLN A 594 -8.85 8.33 34.90
C GLN A 594 -8.21 9.23 33.84
N GLU A 595 -8.87 9.38 32.69
CA GLU A 595 -8.55 10.48 31.78
C GLU A 595 -8.95 11.77 32.50
N LEU A 596 -7.95 12.56 32.93
CA LEU A 596 -8.14 13.99 33.17
C LEU A 596 -8.75 14.55 31.88
N GLU A 597 -9.89 15.24 31.97
CA GLU A 597 -10.54 15.79 30.78
C GLU A 597 -9.51 16.59 29.98
N GLU A 598 -9.25 16.21 28.72
CA GLU A 598 -8.42 17.00 27.80
C GLU A 598 -9.08 18.38 27.66
N GLY A 599 -8.65 19.30 28.51
CA GLY A 599 -9.34 20.56 28.72
C GLY A 599 -9.31 21.08 30.14
N GLU A 600 -9.20 20.32 31.23
CA GLU A 600 -9.30 20.94 32.56
C GLU A 600 -8.19 21.97 32.85
N GLU A 601 -6.96 21.74 32.34
CA GLU A 601 -5.86 22.72 32.40
C GLU A 601 -5.92 23.78 31.27
N ASP A 602 -6.52 23.42 30.13
CA ASP A 602 -6.51 24.21 28.89
C ASP A 602 -7.78 25.05 28.67
N PHE A 603 -8.88 24.70 29.34
CA PHE A 603 -10.20 25.33 29.28
C PHE A 603 -10.17 26.75 29.87
N PRO A 604 -9.53 27.02 31.02
CA PRO A 604 -9.34 28.41 31.45
C PRO A 604 -8.47 29.20 30.43
N MET A 605 -7.43 28.59 29.86
CA MET A 605 -6.57 29.24 28.86
C MET A 605 -7.28 29.51 27.53
N LYS A 606 -8.17 28.62 27.08
CA LYS A 606 -9.02 28.79 25.88
C LYS A 606 -10.13 29.84 26.07
N LEU A 607 -10.56 30.07 27.31
CA LEU A 607 -11.48 31.15 27.70
C LEU A 607 -10.78 32.49 27.98
N GLY A 608 -9.45 32.56 27.89
CA GLY A 608 -8.67 33.77 28.19
C GLY A 608 -8.61 34.11 29.67
N LEU A 609 -9.01 33.20 30.55
CA LEU A 609 -8.91 33.36 32.00
C LEU A 609 -7.52 32.86 32.42
N ARG A 610 -6.60 33.79 32.65
CA ARG A 610 -5.30 33.50 33.26
C ARG A 610 -5.46 33.45 34.78
N TYR A 611 -4.83 32.47 35.42
CA TYR A 611 -4.54 32.51 36.86
C TYR A 611 -3.52 33.61 37.18
#